data_AF-A0A1P8WCP3-F1
#
_entry.id   AF-A0A1P8WCP3-F1
#
_cell.length_a   1.000
_cell.length_b   1.000
_cell.length_c   1.000
_cell.angle_alpha   90.00
_cell.angle_beta   90.00
_cell.angle_gamma   90.00
#
_symmetry.space_group_name_H-M   'P 1'
#
loop_
_entity.id
_entity.type
_entity.pdbx_description
1 polymer ?
#
loop_
_entity_poly.entity_id
_entity_poly.type
_entity_poly.pdbx_seq_one_letter_code
_entity_poly.pdbx_strand_id
1 'polypeptide(L)'
;MTRPPGPASLTEIDFDPDATCYKCGERVLSISADETKVCPWCESSVNRPKILRYQEVEIIRQLKNQSEVNKQIGAPTAPILSNKCTEKDLRDHLSKIGYFGRSANFLKLELKAIERPGWVQVFEFHVHAKKKDGDWEELFGICRTDERSNTFDVQLLTGEADQRETLGHITKDMITHDRGPRHWSFWPLMSLFGLTLLIAIVGAIATALSTANY
;
A
#
# COMPACT_ATOMS: atom_id res chain seq x y z
N MET A 1 -22.94 49.11 11.24
CA MET A 1 -22.80 48.38 9.97
C MET A 1 -21.33 48.39 9.58
N THR A 2 -20.61 47.30 9.82
CA THR A 2 -19.20 47.12 9.47
C THR A 2 -19.10 46.83 7.98
N ARG A 3 -18.29 47.62 7.27
CA ARG A 3 -18.03 47.46 5.83
C ARG A 3 -17.39 46.07 5.60
N PRO A 4 -17.82 45.28 4.60
CA PRO A 4 -17.15 44.03 4.27
C PRO A 4 -15.70 44.32 3.89
N PRO A 5 -14.73 43.48 4.30
CA PRO A 5 -13.35 43.64 3.91
C PRO A 5 -13.27 43.65 2.38
N GLY A 6 -12.60 44.66 1.82
CA GLY A 6 -12.34 44.75 0.39
C GLY A 6 -11.55 43.53 -0.11
N PRO A 7 -11.54 43.25 -1.42
CA PRO A 7 -10.76 42.15 -1.97
C PRO A 7 -9.30 42.32 -1.54
N ALA A 8 -8.77 41.29 -0.87
CA ALA A 8 -7.39 41.27 -0.38
C ALA A 8 -6.45 41.69 -1.52
N SER A 9 -5.58 42.67 -1.23
CA SER A 9 -4.43 42.98 -2.06
C SER A 9 -3.69 41.67 -2.37
N LEU A 10 -3.17 41.54 -3.59
CA LEU A 10 -2.36 40.40 -3.98
C LEU A 10 -1.15 40.33 -3.04
N THR A 11 -1.22 39.49 -2.01
CA THR A 11 -0.14 39.27 -1.07
C THR A 11 0.89 38.39 -1.76
N GLU A 12 2.14 38.84 -1.80
CA GLU A 12 3.23 38.02 -2.29
C GLU A 12 3.43 36.87 -1.30
N ILE A 13 3.41 35.66 -1.85
CA ILE A 13 3.42 34.42 -1.09
C ILE A 13 4.87 33.96 -1.00
N ASP A 14 5.45 34.00 0.20
CA ASP A 14 6.76 33.41 0.44
C ASP A 14 6.67 31.90 0.63
N PHE A 15 7.64 31.19 0.06
CA PHE A 15 7.72 29.75 0.05
C PHE A 15 8.73 29.26 1.08
N ASP A 16 8.27 28.59 2.13
CA ASP A 16 9.11 27.93 3.14
C ASP A 16 8.93 26.40 3.07
N PRO A 17 9.91 25.65 2.51
CA PRO A 17 9.84 24.19 2.42
C PRO A 17 10.07 23.45 3.75
N ASP A 18 10.59 24.14 4.76
CA ASP A 18 10.91 23.56 6.06
C ASP A 18 9.75 23.71 7.06
N ALA A 19 8.73 24.51 6.73
CA ALA A 19 7.54 24.67 7.54
C ALA A 19 6.65 23.42 7.54
N THR A 20 6.12 23.05 8.72
CA THR A 20 5.15 21.96 8.89
C THR A 20 3.75 22.50 9.22
N CYS A 21 2.72 21.80 8.75
CA CYS A 21 1.34 22.19 9.01
C CYS A 21 0.98 21.78 10.44
N TYR A 22 0.52 22.73 11.25
CA TYR A 22 0.08 22.43 12.62
C TYR A 22 -1.09 21.43 12.69
N LYS A 23 -1.86 21.25 11.60
CA LYS A 23 -3.07 20.43 11.58
C LYS A 23 -2.84 18.99 11.11
N CYS A 24 -2.04 18.78 10.07
CA CYS A 24 -1.73 17.43 9.55
C CYS A 24 -0.28 16.99 9.80
N GLY A 25 0.60 17.89 10.26
CA GLY A 25 2.01 17.61 10.49
C GLY A 25 2.79 17.26 9.22
N GLU A 26 2.24 17.51 8.02
CA GLU A 26 2.96 17.37 6.75
C GLU A 26 3.87 18.58 6.54
N ARG A 27 5.00 18.36 5.84
CA ARG A 27 5.78 19.48 5.30
C ARG A 27 4.88 20.20 4.30
N VAL A 28 4.68 21.48 4.53
CA VAL A 28 3.80 22.30 3.72
C VAL A 28 4.62 23.35 3.04
N LEU A 29 4.21 23.63 1.80
CA LEU A 29 4.47 24.90 1.16
C LEU A 29 3.69 25.93 2.00
N SER A 30 4.29 26.47 3.06
CA SER A 30 3.56 27.42 3.89
C SER A 30 3.48 28.72 3.11
N ILE A 31 2.30 29.01 2.60
CA ILE A 31 1.99 30.28 1.95
C ILE A 31 1.71 31.27 3.07
N SER A 32 2.61 32.23 3.31
CA SER A 32 2.39 33.32 4.26
C SER A 32 1.69 34.47 3.53
N ALA A 33 0.39 34.60 3.74
CA ALA A 33 -0.28 35.88 3.57
C ALA A 33 -0.50 36.42 4.98
N ASP A 34 0.14 37.53 5.33
CA ASP A 34 0.01 38.16 6.65
C ASP A 34 0.40 37.22 7.82
N GLU A 35 1.53 36.50 7.69
CA GLU A 35 2.07 35.56 8.69
C GLU A 35 1.22 34.30 8.96
N THR A 36 0.05 34.18 8.31
CA THR A 36 -0.81 33.00 8.46
C THR A 36 -0.40 31.90 7.49
N LYS A 37 0.11 30.77 8.04
CA LYS A 37 0.51 29.60 7.25
C LYS A 37 -0.70 28.88 6.65
N VAL A 38 -0.84 28.90 5.32
CA VAL A 38 -1.89 28.14 4.62
C VAL A 38 -1.35 26.77 4.19
N CYS A 39 -2.02 25.70 4.61
CA CYS A 39 -1.69 24.33 4.21
C CYS A 39 -2.46 23.94 2.94
N PRO A 40 -1.79 23.58 1.82
CA PRO A 40 -2.46 23.13 0.60
C PRO A 40 -3.18 21.77 0.76
N TRP A 41 -2.85 20.98 1.78
CA TRP A 41 -3.39 19.64 1.99
C TRP A 41 -4.64 19.58 2.87
N CYS A 42 -4.91 20.62 3.67
CA CYS A 42 -6.04 20.68 4.57
C CYS A 42 -7.10 21.64 4.03
N GLU A 43 -8.36 21.20 3.95
CA GLU A 43 -9.52 22.02 3.53
C GLU A 43 -9.88 23.16 4.50
N SER A 44 -9.09 23.44 5.53
CA SER A 44 -9.48 24.36 6.60
C SER A 44 -9.17 25.85 6.36
N SER A 45 -8.69 26.25 5.19
CA SER A 45 -8.51 27.68 4.89
C SER A 45 -9.80 28.28 4.36
N VAL A 46 -10.60 28.84 5.28
CA VAL A 46 -11.78 29.68 4.97
C VAL A 46 -11.39 30.92 4.14
N ASN A 47 -10.10 31.26 4.09
CA ASN A 47 -9.52 32.24 3.18
C ASN A 47 -8.43 31.58 2.35
N ARG A 48 -8.78 31.10 1.15
CA ARG A 48 -7.77 30.74 0.14
C ARG A 48 -7.40 32.04 -0.58
N PRO A 49 -6.22 32.65 -0.33
CA PRO A 49 -5.81 33.84 -1.06
C PRO A 49 -5.81 33.51 -2.57
N LYS A 50 -6.16 34.48 -3.41
CA LYS A 50 -6.04 34.32 -4.86
C LYS A 50 -4.56 34.27 -5.20
N ILE A 51 -4.06 33.06 -5.46
CA ILE A 51 -2.68 32.80 -5.85
C ILE A 51 -2.46 33.36 -7.25
N LEU A 52 -1.28 33.93 -7.51
CA LEU A 52 -0.92 34.35 -8.86
C LEU A 52 -0.75 33.12 -9.76
N ARG A 53 -1.22 33.20 -11.00
CA ARG A 53 -1.26 32.05 -11.93
C ARG A 53 0.10 31.36 -12.13
N TYR A 54 1.22 32.10 -12.04
CA TYR A 54 2.56 31.51 -12.15
C TYR A 54 2.96 30.72 -10.90
N GLN A 55 2.54 31.14 -9.71
CA GLN A 55 2.79 30.42 -8.46
C GLN A 55 1.98 29.13 -8.40
N GLU A 56 0.75 29.11 -8.93
CA GLU A 56 -0.03 27.87 -9.05
C GLU A 56 0.71 26.81 -9.87
N VAL A 57 1.33 27.19 -10.98
CA VAL A 57 2.08 26.27 -11.84
C VAL A 57 3.29 25.69 -11.11
N GLU A 58 4.04 26.53 -10.37
CA GLU A 58 5.22 26.07 -9.64
C GLU A 58 4.84 25.18 -8.44
N ILE A 59 3.78 25.53 -7.71
CA ILE A 59 3.23 24.69 -6.65
C ILE A 59 2.82 23.32 -7.21
N ILE A 60 2.09 23.29 -8.33
CA ILE A 60 1.68 22.04 -8.98
C ILE A 60 2.91 21.21 -9.39
N ARG A 61 3.94 21.86 -9.95
CA ARG A 61 5.18 21.20 -10.35
C ARG A 61 5.88 20.54 -9.17
N GLN A 62 6.02 21.26 -8.06
CA GLN A 62 6.68 20.74 -6.86
C GLN A 62 5.87 19.62 -6.21
N LEU A 63 4.54 19.76 -6.10
CA LEU A 63 3.65 18.70 -5.63
C LEU A 63 3.79 17.43 -6.47
N LYS A 64 3.90 17.58 -7.80
CA LYS A 64 4.13 16.46 -8.70
C LYS A 64 5.48 15.80 -8.46
N ASN A 65 6.55 16.58 -8.32
CA ASN A 65 7.89 16.04 -8.03
C ASN A 65 7.93 15.28 -6.69
N GLN A 66 7.35 15.86 -5.63
CA GLN A 66 7.31 15.22 -4.31
C GLN A 66 6.47 13.94 -4.33
N SER A 67 5.36 13.93 -5.08
CA SER A 67 4.56 12.73 -5.32
C SER A 67 5.36 11.62 -6.01
N GLU A 68 6.16 11.94 -7.03
CA GLU A 68 7.02 10.96 -7.71
C GLU A 68 8.15 10.42 -6.80
N VAL A 69 8.77 11.27 -5.99
CA VAL A 69 9.76 10.84 -4.98
C VAL A 69 9.10 9.89 -3.97
N ASN A 70 7.89 10.21 -3.49
CA ASN A 70 7.17 9.36 -2.56
C ASN A 70 6.77 8.00 -3.18
N LYS A 71 6.44 7.96 -4.48
CA LYS A 71 6.20 6.68 -5.20
C LYS A 71 7.45 5.81 -5.24
N GLN A 72 8.63 6.42 -5.41
CA GLN A 72 9.90 5.68 -5.51
C GLN A 72 10.36 5.10 -4.17
N ILE A 73 9.96 5.69 -3.04
CA ILE A 73 10.43 5.28 -1.72
C ILE A 73 9.72 4.02 -1.19
N GLY A 74 8.62 3.55 -1.81
CA GLY A 74 7.91 2.37 -1.25
C GLY A 74 6.92 1.63 -2.13
N ALA A 75 6.85 1.87 -3.45
CA ALA A 75 5.91 1.12 -4.27
C ALA A 75 6.44 -0.28 -4.65
N PRO A 76 5.77 -1.38 -4.27
CA PRO A 76 6.09 -2.68 -4.84
C PRO A 76 5.89 -2.67 -6.37
N THR A 77 6.78 -3.37 -7.07
CA THR A 77 6.95 -3.29 -8.54
C THR A 77 5.81 -3.96 -9.33
N ALA A 78 4.92 -4.69 -8.66
CA ALA A 78 3.74 -5.28 -9.26
C ALA A 78 2.54 -4.33 -9.12
N PRO A 79 1.73 -4.11 -10.17
CA PRO A 79 0.50 -3.36 -10.04
C PRO A 79 -0.40 -4.09 -9.04
N ILE A 80 -0.53 -3.55 -7.83
CA ILE A 80 -1.50 -4.02 -6.84
C ILE A 80 -2.86 -3.88 -7.50
N LEU A 81 -3.55 -5.00 -7.72
CA LEU A 81 -4.92 -4.99 -8.17
C LEU A 81 -5.79 -4.53 -6.99
N SER A 82 -5.75 -3.23 -6.70
CA SER A 82 -6.36 -2.65 -5.50
C SER A 82 -7.88 -2.64 -5.66
N ASN A 83 -8.56 -3.32 -4.75
CA ASN A 83 -9.99 -3.15 -4.55
C ASN A 83 -10.23 -1.78 -3.89
N LYS A 84 -10.58 -0.78 -4.71
CA LYS A 84 -10.78 0.61 -4.28
C LYS A 84 -11.83 0.75 -3.17
N CYS A 85 -12.83 -0.12 -3.13
CA CYS A 85 -13.87 -0.07 -2.09
C CYS A 85 -13.29 -0.53 -0.75
N THR A 86 -12.65 -1.70 -0.72
CA THR A 86 -11.99 -2.24 0.48
C THR A 86 -10.89 -1.30 1.00
N GLU A 87 -10.12 -0.69 0.10
CA GLU A 87 -9.09 0.29 0.50
C GLU A 87 -9.70 1.50 1.21
N LYS A 88 -10.80 2.04 0.67
CA LYS A 88 -11.52 3.16 1.29
C LYS A 88 -12.04 2.79 2.67
N ASP A 89 -12.68 1.63 2.81
CA ASP A 89 -13.23 1.16 4.09
C ASP A 89 -12.12 0.94 5.12
N LEU A 90 -10.95 0.44 4.70
CA LEU A 90 -9.80 0.30 5.58
C LEU A 90 -9.25 1.67 6.02
N ARG A 91 -9.16 2.65 5.12
CA ARG A 91 -8.75 4.03 5.47
C ARG A 91 -9.72 4.65 6.48
N ASP A 92 -11.01 4.43 6.31
CA ASP A 92 -12.04 4.91 7.24
C ASP A 92 -11.92 4.21 8.60
N HIS A 93 -11.65 2.89 8.60
CA HIS A 93 -11.38 2.13 9.82
C HIS A 93 -10.14 2.66 10.57
N LEU A 94 -9.00 2.81 9.87
CA LEU A 94 -7.76 3.36 10.43
C LEU A 94 -7.97 4.75 11.04
N SER A 95 -8.82 5.57 10.41
CA SER A 95 -9.15 6.92 10.92
C SER A 95 -9.90 6.88 12.26
N LYS A 96 -10.74 5.85 12.48
CA LYS A 96 -11.49 5.63 13.72
C LYS A 96 -10.60 5.19 14.87
N ILE A 97 -9.62 4.32 14.61
CA ILE A 97 -8.73 3.76 15.64
C ILE A 97 -7.52 4.64 15.98
N GLY A 98 -7.38 5.83 15.38
CA GLY A 98 -6.38 6.82 15.78
C GLY A 98 -5.27 7.09 14.78
N TYR A 99 -5.41 6.66 13.52
CA TYR A 99 -4.46 6.96 12.45
C TYR A 99 -5.00 8.03 11.49
N PHE A 100 -4.14 8.53 10.62
CA PHE A 100 -4.53 9.36 9.49
C PHE A 100 -4.80 8.48 8.26
N GLY A 101 -6.02 7.95 8.12
CA GLY A 101 -6.36 7.03 7.02
C GLY A 101 -6.17 7.63 5.62
N ARG A 102 -6.32 8.95 5.45
CA ARG A 102 -6.05 9.62 4.15
C ARG A 102 -4.59 9.59 3.74
N SER A 103 -3.66 9.57 4.69
CA SER A 103 -2.21 9.51 4.43
C SER A 103 -1.63 8.10 4.51
N ALA A 104 -2.47 7.10 4.82
CA ALA A 104 -2.04 5.70 4.86
C ALA A 104 -1.58 5.25 3.46
N ASN A 105 -0.41 4.62 3.41
CA ASN A 105 0.20 4.07 2.21
C ASN A 105 0.09 2.54 2.23
N PHE A 106 -0.70 1.97 1.33
CA PHE A 106 -0.93 0.53 1.25
C PHE A 106 0.18 -0.13 0.46
N LEU A 107 1.05 -0.86 1.16
CA LEU A 107 2.14 -1.63 0.57
C LEU A 107 1.60 -2.96 0.01
N LYS A 108 0.58 -3.54 0.64
CA LYS A 108 -0.08 -4.77 0.19
C LYS A 108 -1.56 -4.74 0.51
N LEU A 109 -2.39 -5.17 -0.42
CA LEU A 109 -3.82 -5.44 -0.20
C LEU A 109 -4.25 -6.53 -1.18
N GLU A 110 -4.38 -7.76 -0.70
CA GLU A 110 -4.64 -8.93 -1.53
C GLU A 110 -5.83 -9.75 -1.02
N LEU A 111 -6.70 -10.18 -1.93
CA LEU A 111 -7.75 -11.14 -1.63
C LEU A 111 -7.14 -12.53 -1.43
N LYS A 112 -7.29 -13.10 -0.23
CA LYS A 112 -6.72 -14.41 0.10
C LYS A 112 -7.73 -15.53 0.06
N ALA A 113 -8.95 -15.27 0.51
CA ALA A 113 -9.99 -16.28 0.55
C ALA A 113 -11.39 -15.72 0.33
N ILE A 114 -12.28 -16.58 -0.16
CA ILE A 114 -13.70 -16.31 -0.37
C ILE A 114 -14.52 -17.45 0.22
N GLU A 115 -15.53 -17.14 1.02
CA GLU A 115 -16.44 -18.14 1.61
C GLU A 115 -17.57 -18.42 0.62
N ARG A 116 -17.96 -19.68 0.44
CA ARG A 116 -19.11 -19.99 -0.41
C ARG A 116 -20.39 -19.47 0.25
N PRO A 117 -21.29 -18.80 -0.49
CA PRO A 117 -21.38 -18.70 -1.95
C PRO A 117 -20.68 -17.47 -2.61
N GLY A 118 -19.89 -16.69 -1.88
CA GLY A 118 -19.07 -15.60 -2.45
C GLY A 118 -19.12 -14.27 -1.69
N TRP A 119 -20.03 -14.12 -0.72
CA TRP A 119 -20.32 -12.85 -0.06
C TRP A 119 -19.27 -12.42 0.97
N VAL A 120 -18.58 -13.40 1.55
CA VAL A 120 -17.54 -13.14 2.55
C VAL A 120 -16.18 -13.24 1.88
N GLN A 121 -15.44 -12.15 1.93
CA GLN A 121 -14.11 -12.00 1.36
C GLN A 121 -13.12 -11.69 2.48
N VAL A 122 -11.97 -12.35 2.46
CA VAL A 122 -10.88 -12.12 3.42
C VAL A 122 -9.68 -11.57 2.68
N PHE A 123 -9.27 -10.37 3.05
CA PHE A 123 -8.10 -9.70 2.51
C PHE A 123 -6.98 -9.66 3.54
N GLU A 124 -5.76 -9.85 3.07
CA GLU A 124 -4.54 -9.56 3.80
C GLU A 124 -4.06 -8.16 3.40
N PHE A 125 -3.64 -7.34 4.37
CA PHE A 125 -3.07 -6.03 4.09
C PHE A 125 -1.79 -5.75 4.88
N HIS A 126 -0.95 -4.91 4.28
CA HIS A 126 0.23 -4.31 4.90
C HIS A 126 0.19 -2.81 4.56
N VAL A 127 0.15 -1.97 5.58
CA VAL A 127 -0.03 -0.53 5.42
C VAL A 127 0.97 0.24 6.27
N HIS A 128 1.62 1.24 5.68
CA HIS A 128 2.45 2.20 6.39
C HIS A 128 1.58 3.42 6.69
N ALA A 129 1.27 3.65 7.97
CA ALA A 129 0.30 4.64 8.40
C ALA A 129 0.87 5.56 9.49
N LYS A 130 0.47 6.83 9.45
CA LYS A 130 0.83 7.82 10.46
C LYS A 130 -0.19 7.80 11.59
N LYS A 131 0.26 7.62 12.83
CA LYS A 131 -0.56 7.76 14.03
C LYS A 131 -0.90 9.23 14.26
N LYS A 132 -2.04 9.52 14.89
CA LYS A 132 -2.42 10.90 15.27
C LYS A 132 -1.40 11.57 16.19
N ASP A 133 -0.68 10.77 16.97
CA ASP A 133 0.40 11.22 17.87
C ASP A 133 1.71 11.57 17.12
N GLY A 134 1.81 11.25 15.83
CA GLY A 134 2.84 11.78 14.93
C GLY A 134 3.72 10.74 14.25
N ASP A 135 3.93 9.59 14.89
CA ASP A 135 4.85 8.58 14.38
C ASP A 135 4.25 7.76 13.24
N TRP A 136 5.12 7.39 12.29
CA TRP A 136 4.80 6.45 11.23
C TRP A 136 5.08 5.04 11.71
N GLU A 137 4.14 4.13 11.46
CA GLU A 137 4.27 2.73 11.80
C GLU A 137 3.76 1.83 10.68
N GLU A 138 4.38 0.66 10.60
CA GLU A 138 3.95 -0.42 9.72
C GLU A 138 2.91 -1.27 10.44
N LEU A 139 1.78 -1.45 9.79
CA LEU A 139 0.64 -2.19 10.30
C LEU A 139 0.38 -3.39 9.40
N PHE A 140 0.32 -4.55 10.02
CA PHE A 140 -0.10 -5.80 9.39
C PHE A 140 -1.51 -6.12 9.86
N GLY A 141 -2.33 -6.67 8.97
CA GLY A 141 -3.66 -7.07 9.38
C GLY A 141 -4.44 -7.87 8.35
N ILE A 142 -5.61 -8.31 8.78
CA ILE A 142 -6.56 -9.06 7.98
C ILE A 142 -7.88 -8.30 8.06
N CYS A 143 -8.57 -8.13 6.94
CA CYS A 143 -9.94 -7.65 6.95
C CYS A 143 -10.89 -8.68 6.34
N ARG A 144 -12.02 -8.88 7.00
CA ARG A 144 -13.12 -9.73 6.57
C ARG A 144 -14.30 -8.83 6.22
N THR A 145 -14.71 -8.87 4.96
CA THR A 145 -15.86 -8.14 4.46
C THR A 145 -16.99 -9.12 4.18
N ASP A 146 -18.18 -8.86 4.71
CA ASP A 146 -19.41 -9.57 4.35
C ASP A 146 -20.36 -8.57 3.67
N GLU A 147 -20.55 -8.75 2.36
CA GLU A 147 -21.40 -7.89 1.54
C GLU A 147 -22.90 -7.97 1.93
N ARG A 148 -23.34 -9.05 2.58
CA ARG A 148 -24.75 -9.25 2.93
C ARG A 148 -25.14 -8.44 4.16
N SER A 149 -24.28 -8.44 5.17
CA SER A 149 -24.49 -7.70 6.42
C SER A 149 -23.85 -6.32 6.41
N ASN A 150 -23.07 -5.98 5.38
CA ASN A 150 -22.26 -4.77 5.32
C ASN A 150 -21.33 -4.64 6.54
N THR A 151 -20.81 -5.79 7.00
CA THR A 151 -19.87 -5.85 8.12
C THR A 151 -18.45 -5.84 7.60
N PHE A 152 -17.61 -5.02 8.24
CA PHE A 152 -16.22 -4.81 7.87
C PHE A 152 -15.36 -4.99 9.13
N ASP A 153 -14.90 -6.22 9.34
CA ASP A 153 -14.14 -6.61 10.51
C ASP A 153 -12.65 -6.54 10.20
N VAL A 154 -11.91 -5.73 10.94
CA VAL A 154 -10.47 -5.53 10.75
C VAL A 154 -9.74 -6.01 12.00
N GLN A 155 -8.75 -6.87 11.81
CA GLN A 155 -7.86 -7.34 12.86
C GLN A 155 -6.43 -6.88 12.55
N LEU A 156 -5.90 -6.00 13.40
CA LEU A 156 -4.50 -5.59 13.38
C LEU A 156 -3.64 -6.61 14.12
N LEU A 157 -2.45 -6.87 13.59
CA LEU A 157 -1.51 -7.89 14.05
C LEU A 157 -0.12 -7.26 14.19
N THR A 158 0.70 -7.85 15.06
CA THR A 158 2.01 -7.29 15.42
C THR A 158 3.06 -7.50 14.32
N GLY A 159 2.90 -8.54 13.49
CA GLY A 159 3.85 -8.85 12.43
C GLY A 159 3.33 -9.88 11.43
N GLU A 160 4.16 -10.13 10.42
CA GLU A 160 3.83 -11.00 9.29
C GLU A 160 3.62 -12.48 9.70
N ALA A 161 4.36 -12.95 10.72
CA ALA A 161 4.22 -14.32 11.21
C ALA A 161 2.82 -14.57 11.81
N ASP A 162 2.39 -13.69 12.72
CA ASP A 162 1.06 -13.72 13.33
C ASP A 162 -0.04 -13.59 12.26
N GLN A 163 0.19 -12.76 11.25
CA GLN A 163 -0.69 -12.60 10.09
C GLN A 163 -0.86 -13.91 9.32
N ARG A 164 0.22 -14.61 9.03
CA ARG A 164 0.17 -15.89 8.30
C ARG A 164 -0.56 -16.96 9.11
N GLU A 165 -0.30 -17.06 10.41
CA GLU A 165 -0.97 -18.02 11.30
C GLU A 165 -2.47 -17.72 11.41
N THR A 166 -2.83 -16.47 11.73
CA THR A 166 -4.22 -16.03 11.87
C THR A 166 -4.99 -16.22 10.56
N LEU A 167 -4.38 -15.89 9.42
CA LEU A 167 -4.98 -16.11 8.11
C LEU A 167 -5.25 -17.60 7.85
N GLY A 168 -4.31 -18.48 8.19
CA GLY A 168 -4.49 -19.93 8.06
C GLY A 168 -5.67 -20.45 8.87
N HIS A 169 -5.88 -19.92 10.08
CA HIS A 169 -7.03 -20.26 10.91
C HIS A 169 -8.35 -19.74 10.35
N ILE A 170 -8.41 -18.46 9.94
CA ILE A 170 -9.63 -17.83 9.41
C ILE A 170 -10.06 -18.47 8.08
N THR A 171 -9.10 -18.84 7.24
CA THR A 171 -9.37 -19.29 5.87
C THR A 171 -9.52 -20.80 5.72
N LYS A 172 -9.47 -21.57 6.81
CA LYS A 172 -9.46 -23.04 6.81
C LYS A 172 -10.60 -23.67 5.99
N ASP A 173 -11.81 -23.10 6.07
CA ASP A 173 -13.01 -23.61 5.40
C ASP A 173 -13.43 -22.75 4.17
N MET A 174 -12.52 -21.91 3.68
CA MET A 174 -12.77 -20.98 2.58
C MET A 174 -12.09 -21.42 1.29
N ILE A 175 -12.52 -20.88 0.15
CA ILE A 175 -11.80 -21.04 -1.12
C ILE A 175 -10.61 -20.09 -1.08
N THR A 176 -9.40 -20.62 -0.96
CA THR A 176 -8.17 -19.83 -0.96
C THR A 176 -7.54 -19.74 -2.35
N HIS A 177 -6.91 -18.61 -2.66
CA HIS A 177 -6.11 -18.47 -3.89
C HIS A 177 -4.73 -19.11 -3.77
N ASP A 178 -4.28 -19.38 -2.54
CA ASP A 178 -2.97 -19.97 -2.28
C ASP A 178 -2.96 -21.41 -2.77
N ARG A 179 -2.58 -21.59 -4.04
CA ARG A 179 -2.15 -22.87 -4.57
C ARG A 179 -0.84 -23.16 -3.86
N GLY A 180 -0.93 -23.82 -2.69
CA GLY A 180 0.23 -24.27 -1.95
C GLY A 180 1.26 -24.87 -2.90
N PRO A 181 2.57 -24.70 -2.63
CA PRO A 181 3.64 -25.05 -3.57
C PRO A 181 3.35 -26.46 -4.09
N ARG A 182 3.05 -26.53 -5.39
CA ARG A 182 2.58 -27.72 -6.11
C ARG A 182 3.72 -28.73 -6.28
N HIS A 183 4.55 -28.88 -5.26
CA HIS A 183 5.79 -29.66 -5.26
C HIS A 183 5.51 -31.15 -5.50
N TRP A 184 4.33 -31.63 -5.10
CA TRP A 184 3.99 -33.04 -5.20
C TRP A 184 3.72 -33.51 -6.63
N SER A 185 3.25 -32.64 -7.54
CA SER A 185 3.04 -33.04 -8.94
C SER A 185 4.34 -33.12 -9.75
N PHE A 186 5.41 -32.45 -9.29
CA PHE A 186 6.70 -32.47 -9.99
C PHE A 186 7.60 -33.60 -9.55
N TRP A 187 7.33 -34.24 -8.40
CA TRP A 187 8.15 -35.35 -7.91
C TRP A 187 8.32 -36.49 -8.93
N PRO A 188 7.24 -37.07 -9.53
CA PRO A 188 7.43 -38.13 -10.53
C PRO A 188 8.18 -37.65 -11.78
N LEU A 189 8.02 -36.38 -12.16
CA LEU A 189 8.67 -35.81 -13.33
C LEU A 189 10.17 -35.54 -13.08
N MET A 190 10.51 -35.08 -11.87
CA MET A 190 11.90 -34.93 -11.41
C MET A 190 12.58 -36.29 -11.25
N SER A 191 11.87 -37.31 -10.74
CA SER A 191 12.39 -38.68 -10.67
C SER A 191 12.67 -39.25 -12.07
N LEU A 192 11.76 -39.04 -13.02
CA LEU A 192 11.96 -39.46 -14.41
C LEU A 192 13.14 -38.73 -15.06
N PHE A 193 13.25 -37.41 -14.85
CA PHE A 193 14.38 -36.62 -15.33
C PHE A 193 15.71 -37.12 -14.75
N GLY A 194 15.78 -37.33 -13.43
CA GLY A 194 16.96 -37.89 -12.77
C GLY A 194 17.36 -39.26 -13.32
N LEU A 195 16.39 -40.13 -13.58
CA LEU A 195 16.62 -41.46 -14.17
C LEU A 195 17.18 -41.36 -15.60
N THR A 196 16.62 -40.47 -16.43
CA THR A 196 17.14 -40.26 -17.80
C THR A 196 18.57 -39.73 -17.82
N LEU A 197 18.89 -38.83 -16.88
CA LEU A 197 20.22 -38.23 -16.77
C LEU A 197 21.26 -39.27 -16.31
N LEU A 198 20.86 -40.15 -15.39
CA LEU A 198 21.69 -41.26 -14.92
C LEU A 198 21.98 -42.27 -16.05
N ILE A 199 20.97 -42.63 -16.84
CA ILE A 199 21.14 -43.51 -18.02
C ILE A 199 22.12 -42.89 -19.04
N ALA A 200 22.00 -41.58 -19.31
CA ALA A 200 22.88 -40.88 -20.23
C ALA A 200 24.34 -40.88 -19.76
N ILE A 201 24.59 -40.66 -18.47
CA ILE A 201 25.94 -40.71 -17.88
C ILE A 201 26.54 -42.11 -18.00
N VAL A 202 25.78 -43.15 -17.65
CA VAL A 202 26.24 -44.55 -17.77
C VAL A 202 26.57 -44.89 -19.22
N GLY A 203 25.72 -44.46 -20.16
CA GLY A 203 25.97 -44.64 -21.59
C GLY A 203 27.26 -43.97 -22.07
N ALA A 204 27.52 -42.73 -21.65
CA ALA A 204 28.74 -42.00 -22.01
C ALA A 204 30.02 -42.62 -21.43
N ILE A 205 29.96 -43.15 -20.21
CA ILE A 205 31.10 -43.84 -19.59
C ILE A 205 31.37 -45.16 -20.31
N ALA A 206 30.32 -45.92 -20.64
CA ALA A 206 30.45 -47.19 -21.34
C ALA A 206 31.06 -47.02 -22.75
N THR A 207 30.65 -45.99 -23.50
CA THR A 207 31.23 -45.70 -24.82
C THR A 207 32.69 -45.27 -24.71
N ALA A 208 33.03 -44.42 -23.74
CA ALA A 208 34.42 -44.00 -23.50
C ALA A 208 35.34 -45.19 -23.16
N LEU A 209 34.88 -46.14 -22.33
CA LEU A 209 35.64 -47.35 -22.01
C LEU A 209 35.80 -48.28 -23.21
N SER A 210 34.77 -48.40 -24.07
CA SER A 210 34.86 -49.21 -25.28
C SER A 210 35.88 -48.64 -26.27
N THR A 211 35.97 -47.31 -26.41
CA THR A 211 36.95 -46.67 -27.30
C THR A 211 38.39 -46.77 -26.80
N ALA A 212 38.60 -46.93 -25.49
CA ALA A 212 39.94 -47.03 -24.92
C ALA A 212 40.60 -48.42 -25.10
N ASN A 213 39.81 -49.45 -25.40
CA ASN A 213 40.27 -50.83 -25.60
C ASN A 213 40.58 -51.18 -27.07
N TYR A 214 40.35 -50.26 -28.00
CA TYR A 214 40.72 -50.37 -29.41
C TYR A 214 41.94 -49.51 -29.70
#